data_AF-A0A5B0S566-F1
#
_entry.id   AF-A0A5B0S566-F1
#
_cell.length_a   1.000
_cell.length_b   1.000
_cell.length_c   1.000
_cell.angle_alpha   90.00
_cell.angle_beta   90.00
_cell.angle_gamma   90.00
#
_symmetry.space_group_name_H-M   'P 1'
#
loop_
_entity.id
_entity.type
_entity.pdbx_description
1 polymer ?
#
loop_
_entity_poly.entity_id
_entity_poly.type
_entity_poly.pdbx_seq_one_letter_code
_entity_poly.pdbx_strand_id
1 'polypeptide(L)'
;MTDKALAPLGPEDREFFKLFIASLQEAYGELYRDPLRTRFNVEEQAHNSRYVDQVDDLLERLEWKIAEPLFDVWFYWIRAIDELEKSRVVSRRKRSILVEERLDTLSDTTPAALPSNPDGEASDCTVCIDELSNPEKSLIQLPCHPSHLFHRDCIQKWLEGHLGCPICRVEVELPPWEYPC
;
A
#
# COMPACT_ATOMS: atom_id res chain seq x y z
N MET A 1 23.17 -7.44 16.42
CA MET A 1 23.39 -8.88 16.13
C MET A 1 24.31 -9.06 14.93
N THR A 2 24.17 -8.24 13.88
CA THR A 2 24.91 -8.34 12.62
C THR A 2 26.44 -8.29 12.76
N ASP A 3 27.01 -7.34 13.51
CA ASP A 3 28.48 -7.18 13.57
C ASP A 3 29.23 -8.40 14.15
N LYS A 4 28.61 -9.11 15.11
CA LYS A 4 29.20 -10.32 15.71
C LYS A 4 29.15 -11.51 14.74
N ALA A 5 28.05 -11.65 13.98
CA ALA A 5 27.89 -12.70 12.98
C ALA A 5 28.83 -12.50 11.77
N LEU A 6 29.17 -11.25 11.45
CA LEU A 6 30.03 -10.87 10.34
C LEU A 6 31.54 -10.95 10.63
N ALA A 7 31.93 -11.03 11.90
CA ALA A 7 33.33 -11.03 12.31
C ALA A 7 34.20 -12.14 11.67
N PRO A 8 33.70 -13.38 11.44
CA PRO A 8 34.48 -14.45 10.81
C PRO A 8 34.66 -14.30 9.30
N LEU A 9 33.89 -13.44 8.63
CA LEU A 9 33.96 -13.27 7.18
C LEU A 9 35.20 -12.48 6.74
N GLY A 10 35.69 -12.79 5.54
CA GLY A 10 36.65 -11.95 4.82
C GLY A 10 36.07 -10.54 4.54
N PRO A 11 36.92 -9.55 4.26
CA PRO A 11 36.49 -8.15 4.13
C PRO A 11 35.48 -7.94 2.98
N GLU A 12 35.65 -8.65 1.87
CA GLU A 12 34.75 -8.57 0.70
C GLU A 12 33.37 -9.17 1.01
N ASP A 13 33.33 -10.44 1.45
CA ASP A 13 32.09 -11.13 1.82
C ASP A 13 31.32 -10.38 2.94
N ARG A 14 32.07 -9.79 3.89
CA ARG A 14 31.50 -8.98 4.96
C ARG A 14 30.79 -7.74 4.41
N GLU A 15 31.42 -7.03 3.48
CA GLU A 15 30.85 -5.82 2.90
C GLU A 15 29.65 -6.15 2.01
N PHE A 16 29.76 -7.22 1.24
CA PHE A 16 28.65 -7.74 0.45
C PHE A 16 27.44 -8.08 1.33
N PHE A 17 27.62 -8.83 2.42
CA PHE A 17 26.51 -9.19 3.30
C PHE A 17 25.89 -7.96 3.98
N LYS A 18 26.68 -6.93 4.30
CA LYS A 18 26.13 -5.64 4.79
C LYS A 18 25.26 -4.95 3.76
N LEU A 19 25.70 -4.90 2.50
CA LEU A 19 24.91 -4.33 1.39
C LEU A 19 23.61 -5.09 1.21
N PHE A 20 23.66 -6.42 1.29
CA PHE A 20 22.47 -7.25 1.26
C PHE A 20 21.49 -6.91 2.38
N ILE A 21 21.94 -6.89 3.64
CA ILE A 21 21.08 -6.52 4.78
C ILE A 21 20.53 -5.09 4.62
N ALA A 22 21.34 -4.15 4.13
CA ALA A 22 20.88 -2.79 3.85
C ALA A 22 19.75 -2.77 2.80
N SER A 23 19.83 -3.58 1.74
CA SER A 23 18.75 -3.68 0.75
C SER A 23 17.46 -4.27 1.33
N LEU A 24 17.54 -5.24 2.25
CA LEU A 24 16.36 -5.77 2.94
C LEU A 24 15.74 -4.74 3.89
N GLN A 25 16.59 -3.97 4.59
CA GLN A 25 16.15 -2.87 5.44
C GLN A 25 15.45 -1.77 4.64
N GLU A 26 15.98 -1.45 3.45
CA GLU A 26 15.38 -0.49 2.53
C GLU A 26 14.00 -0.97 2.04
N ALA A 27 13.92 -2.22 1.57
CA ALA A 27 12.65 -2.85 1.17
C ALA A 27 11.63 -2.84 2.32
N TYR A 28 12.01 -3.26 3.52
CA TYR A 28 11.13 -3.17 4.68
C TYR A 28 10.69 -1.73 4.96
N GLY A 29 11.62 -0.77 4.91
CA GLY A 29 11.36 0.65 5.13
C GLY A 29 10.44 1.26 4.07
N GLU A 30 10.51 0.82 2.83
CA GLU A 30 9.60 1.18 1.75
C GLU A 30 8.16 0.73 2.01
N LEU A 31 7.99 -0.51 2.49
CA LEU A 31 6.69 -1.02 2.89
C LEU A 31 6.19 -0.35 4.17
N TYR A 32 7.07 -0.07 5.14
CA TYR A 32 6.68 0.47 6.43
C TYR A 32 6.25 1.94 6.36
N ARG A 33 6.96 2.77 5.58
CA ARG A 33 6.77 4.22 5.55
C ARG A 33 5.59 4.68 4.71
N ASP A 34 5.20 3.91 3.69
CA ASP A 34 4.05 4.25 2.86
C ASP A 34 2.83 3.47 3.37
N PRO A 35 1.86 4.07 4.08
CA PRO A 35 0.66 3.39 4.59
C PRO A 35 -0.35 2.99 3.51
N LEU A 36 -0.12 3.36 2.25
CA LEU A 36 -1.01 3.11 1.12
C LEU A 36 -0.45 2.06 0.15
N ARG A 37 0.85 1.78 0.25
CA ARG A 37 1.50 0.70 -0.50
C ARG A 37 0.87 -0.66 -0.22
N THR A 38 0.73 -1.50 -1.25
CA THR A 38 0.05 -2.79 -1.12
C THR A 38 1.05 -3.92 -0.89
N ARG A 39 1.72 -4.33 -1.96
CA ARG A 39 2.84 -5.28 -2.02
C ARG A 39 3.85 -4.76 -3.04
N PHE A 40 5.03 -5.37 -3.10
CA PHE A 40 5.93 -5.11 -4.21
C PHE A 40 5.32 -5.57 -5.54
N ASN A 41 5.47 -4.75 -6.58
CA ASN A 41 5.23 -5.20 -7.94
C ASN A 41 6.37 -6.13 -8.42
N VAL A 42 6.25 -6.69 -9.63
CA VAL A 42 7.23 -7.67 -10.16
C VAL A 42 8.63 -7.08 -10.28
N GLU A 43 8.75 -5.83 -10.74
CA GLU A 43 10.04 -5.15 -10.92
C GLU A 43 10.68 -4.83 -9.57
N GLU A 44 9.89 -4.33 -8.62
CA GLU A 44 10.31 -4.05 -7.25
C GLU A 44 10.73 -5.33 -6.52
N GLN A 45 9.98 -6.42 -6.70
CA GLN A 45 10.31 -7.72 -6.12
C GLN A 45 11.65 -8.21 -6.66
N ALA A 46 11.86 -8.16 -7.99
CA ALA A 46 13.12 -8.54 -8.61
C ALA A 46 14.29 -7.66 -8.13
N HIS A 47 14.06 -6.35 -7.99
CA HIS A 47 15.05 -5.44 -7.43
C HIS A 47 15.40 -5.81 -5.98
N ASN A 48 14.40 -6.05 -5.13
CA ASN A 48 14.60 -6.33 -3.71
C ASN A 48 15.19 -7.73 -3.45
N SER A 49 15.03 -8.67 -4.39
CA SER A 49 15.64 -10.01 -4.32
C SER A 49 16.96 -10.15 -5.08
N ARG A 50 17.50 -9.06 -5.66
CA ARG A 50 18.66 -9.10 -6.59
C ARG A 50 19.94 -9.73 -6.04
N TYR A 51 20.10 -9.78 -4.72
CA TYR A 51 21.28 -10.34 -4.06
C TYR A 51 21.05 -11.74 -3.50
N VAL A 52 19.83 -12.29 -3.57
CA VAL A 52 19.47 -13.58 -2.94
C VAL A 52 20.36 -14.70 -3.45
N ASP A 53 20.49 -14.87 -4.77
CA ASP A 53 21.30 -15.93 -5.36
C ASP A 53 22.78 -15.83 -4.93
N GLN A 54 23.33 -14.61 -4.88
CA GLN A 54 24.71 -14.36 -4.47
C GLN A 54 24.94 -14.63 -2.97
N VAL A 55 23.92 -14.40 -2.14
CA VAL A 55 23.94 -14.72 -0.71
C VAL A 55 23.86 -16.22 -0.51
N ASP A 56 23.00 -16.92 -1.24
CA ASP A 56 22.95 -18.39 -1.24
C ASP A 56 24.32 -18.98 -1.60
N ASP A 57 24.91 -18.56 -2.71
CA ASP A 57 26.25 -18.97 -3.15
C ASP A 57 27.33 -18.68 -2.11
N LEU A 58 27.22 -17.57 -1.36
CA LEU A 58 28.14 -17.26 -0.26
C LEU A 58 27.96 -18.22 0.90
N LEU A 59 26.72 -18.43 1.35
CA LEU A 59 26.42 -19.24 2.53
C LEU A 59 26.76 -20.72 2.31
N GLU A 60 26.57 -21.24 1.10
CA GLU A 60 26.96 -22.60 0.73
C GLU A 60 28.47 -22.86 0.80
N ARG A 61 29.29 -21.82 0.56
CA ARG A 61 30.76 -21.92 0.60
C ARG A 61 31.34 -21.81 2.01
N LEU A 62 30.58 -21.33 2.97
CA LEU A 62 31.04 -21.10 4.34
C LEU A 62 30.90 -22.35 5.21
N GLU A 63 31.74 -22.48 6.24
CA GLU A 63 31.50 -23.47 7.27
C GLU A 63 30.17 -23.20 7.99
N TRP A 64 29.40 -24.26 8.28
CA TRP A 64 28.08 -24.14 8.91
C TRP A 64 28.05 -23.21 10.13
N LYS A 65 29.05 -23.31 11.02
CA LYS A 65 29.15 -22.48 12.23
C LYS A 65 29.27 -20.97 11.95
N ILE A 66 29.68 -20.59 10.75
CA ILE A 66 29.76 -19.22 10.26
C ILE A 66 28.47 -18.87 9.50
N ALA A 67 27.97 -19.78 8.67
CA ALA A 67 26.79 -19.59 7.85
C ALA A 67 25.49 -19.48 8.67
N GLU A 68 25.33 -20.30 9.72
CA GLU A 68 24.09 -20.40 10.52
C GLU A 68 23.63 -19.04 11.09
N PRO A 69 24.47 -18.24 11.77
CA PRO A 69 24.06 -16.90 12.22
C PRO A 69 23.70 -15.93 11.08
N LEU A 70 24.27 -16.11 9.89
CA LEU A 70 23.97 -15.29 8.72
C LEU A 70 22.63 -15.68 8.10
N PHE A 71 22.35 -16.99 8.01
CA PHE A 71 21.04 -17.52 7.66
C PHE A 71 19.96 -16.97 8.59
N ASP A 72 20.17 -16.99 9.90
CA ASP A 72 19.21 -16.47 10.87
C ASP A 72 18.86 -14.99 10.60
N VAL A 73 19.88 -14.16 10.34
CA VAL A 73 19.67 -12.73 10.03
C VAL A 73 18.93 -12.57 8.70
N TRP A 74 19.31 -13.32 7.68
CA TRP A 74 18.65 -13.28 6.38
C TRP A 74 17.18 -13.71 6.47
N PHE A 75 16.90 -14.90 7.01
CA PHE A 75 15.55 -15.42 7.15
C PHE A 75 14.67 -14.54 8.03
N TYR A 76 15.23 -13.92 9.08
CA TYR A 76 14.51 -12.94 9.87
C TYR A 76 13.99 -11.79 8.99
N TRP A 77 14.85 -11.20 8.15
CA TRP A 77 14.45 -10.08 7.30
C TRP A 77 13.45 -10.48 6.21
N ILE A 78 13.65 -11.62 5.55
CA ILE A 78 12.69 -12.12 4.55
C ILE A 78 11.32 -12.33 5.20
N ARG A 79 11.28 -12.97 6.38
CA ARG A 79 10.02 -13.16 7.12
C ARG A 79 9.41 -11.83 7.55
N ALA A 80 10.19 -10.88 8.01
CA ALA A 80 9.69 -9.56 8.43
C ALA A 80 9.04 -8.81 7.25
N ILE A 81 9.64 -8.88 6.06
CA ILE A 81 9.11 -8.28 4.84
C ILE A 81 7.84 -9.00 4.40
N ASP A 82 7.85 -10.33 4.29
CA ASP A 82 6.70 -11.14 3.86
C ASP A 82 5.49 -10.99 4.80
N GLU A 83 5.70 -11.01 6.12
CA GLU A 83 4.63 -10.77 7.10
C GLU A 83 4.07 -9.35 6.99
N LEU A 84 4.92 -8.35 6.70
CA LEU A 84 4.45 -7.00 6.46
C LEU A 84 3.62 -6.91 5.17
N GLU A 85 4.07 -7.51 4.06
CA GLU A 85 3.29 -7.58 2.82
C GLU A 85 1.93 -8.25 3.04
N LYS A 86 1.89 -9.41 3.71
CA LYS A 86 0.65 -10.11 4.06
C LYS A 86 -0.29 -9.24 4.90
N SER A 87 0.23 -8.62 5.95
CA SER A 87 -0.53 -7.72 6.83
C SER A 87 -1.14 -6.54 6.05
N ARG A 88 -0.39 -5.98 5.10
CA ARG A 88 -0.85 -4.86 4.26
C ARG A 88 -1.91 -5.29 3.25
N VAL A 89 -1.78 -6.47 2.63
CA VAL A 89 -2.83 -7.04 1.78
C VAL A 89 -4.12 -7.24 2.55
N VAL A 90 -4.05 -7.80 3.77
CA VAL A 90 -5.20 -7.96 4.65
C VAL A 90 -5.81 -6.60 5.02
N SER A 91 -4.98 -5.63 5.40
CA SER A 91 -5.41 -4.26 5.75
C SER A 91 -6.09 -3.56 4.58
N ARG A 92 -5.60 -3.73 3.35
CA ARG A 92 -6.22 -3.19 2.13
C ARG A 92 -7.56 -3.85 1.86
N ARG A 93 -7.63 -5.19 1.95
CA ARG A 93 -8.90 -5.93 1.75
C ARG A 93 -9.95 -5.46 2.76
N LYS A 94 -9.55 -5.37 4.03
CA LYS A 94 -10.38 -4.82 5.11
C LYS A 94 -10.83 -3.39 4.80
N ARG A 95 -9.93 -2.50 4.37
CA ARG A 95 -10.28 -1.13 3.99
C ARG A 95 -11.26 -1.11 2.82
N SER A 96 -11.05 -1.91 1.77
CA SER A 96 -11.95 -1.97 0.61
C SER A 96 -13.38 -2.36 1.01
N ILE A 97 -13.52 -3.34 1.92
CA ILE A 97 -14.82 -3.72 2.49
C ILE A 97 -15.45 -2.54 3.24
N LEU A 98 -14.70 -1.92 4.17
CA LEU A 98 -15.23 -0.82 4.98
C LEU A 98 -15.55 0.44 4.15
N VAL A 99 -14.81 0.68 3.07
CA VAL A 99 -15.09 1.76 2.11
C VAL A 99 -16.40 1.47 1.38
N GLU A 100 -16.57 0.26 0.86
CA GLU A 100 -17.83 -0.14 0.20
C GLU A 100 -19.03 0.02 1.13
N GLU A 101 -18.95 -0.52 2.34
CA GLU A 101 -19.99 -0.36 3.38
C GLU A 101 -20.24 1.11 3.69
N ARG A 102 -19.19 1.93 3.79
CA ARG A 102 -19.34 3.36 4.03
C ARG A 102 -20.08 4.03 2.89
N LEU A 103 -19.70 3.75 1.65
CA LEU A 103 -20.33 4.35 0.47
C LEU A 103 -21.79 3.93 0.33
N ASP A 104 -22.15 2.69 0.70
CA ASP A 104 -23.54 2.22 0.72
C ASP A 104 -24.42 2.95 1.74
N THR A 105 -23.83 3.49 2.83
CA THR A 105 -24.56 4.34 3.78
C THR A 105 -24.72 5.79 3.32
N LEU A 106 -23.93 6.22 2.33
CA LEU A 106 -24.05 7.56 1.77
C LEU A 106 -25.15 7.57 0.71
N SER A 107 -25.89 8.68 0.63
CA SER A 107 -26.95 8.80 -0.36
C SER A 107 -26.36 8.89 -1.77
N ASP A 108 -26.78 7.98 -2.65
CA ASP A 108 -26.58 8.11 -4.08
C ASP A 108 -27.30 9.39 -4.54
N THR A 109 -26.53 10.38 -4.99
CA THR A 109 -27.11 11.57 -5.62
C THR A 109 -27.26 11.26 -7.10
N THR A 110 -28.45 11.49 -7.65
CA THR A 110 -28.66 11.29 -9.09
C THR A 110 -28.11 12.49 -9.85
N PRO A 111 -27.46 12.32 -11.01
CA PRO A 111 -27.02 13.43 -11.86
C PRO A 111 -28.12 14.46 -12.17
N ALA A 112 -29.39 14.02 -12.21
CA ALA A 112 -30.56 14.86 -12.42
C ALA A 112 -30.84 15.87 -11.28
N ALA A 113 -30.27 15.67 -10.08
CA ALA A 113 -30.41 16.55 -8.92
C ALA A 113 -29.24 17.54 -8.77
N LEU A 114 -28.25 17.51 -9.68
CA LEU A 114 -27.13 18.43 -9.63
C LEU A 114 -27.60 19.86 -9.90
N PRO A 115 -27.20 20.85 -9.06
CA PRO A 115 -27.46 22.24 -9.35
C PRO A 115 -26.74 22.63 -10.65
N SER A 116 -27.50 23.12 -11.62
CA SER A 116 -26.94 23.70 -12.83
C SER A 116 -26.13 24.93 -12.45
N ASN A 117 -24.85 24.99 -12.81
CA ASN A 117 -24.08 26.22 -12.63
C ASN A 117 -24.73 27.35 -13.45
N PRO A 118 -24.59 28.62 -13.01
CA PRO A 118 -25.16 29.78 -13.72
C PRO A 118 -24.68 29.91 -15.18
N ASP A 119 -23.54 29.31 -15.51
CA ASP A 119 -22.96 29.28 -16.86
C ASP A 119 -23.42 28.08 -17.70
N GLY A 120 -24.24 27.17 -17.14
CA GLY A 120 -24.75 25.98 -17.82
C GLY A 120 -23.75 24.82 -17.92
N GLU A 121 -22.54 24.95 -17.36
CA GLU A 121 -21.53 23.89 -17.33
C GLU A 121 -21.83 22.85 -16.24
N ALA A 122 -21.71 21.57 -16.59
CA ALA A 122 -21.77 20.47 -15.64
C ALA A 122 -20.54 20.52 -14.71
N SER A 123 -20.71 20.12 -13.45
CA SER A 123 -19.57 19.95 -12.55
C SER A 123 -18.79 18.68 -12.93
N ASP A 124 -17.46 18.74 -12.89
CA ASP A 124 -16.59 17.59 -13.20
C ASP A 124 -16.18 16.82 -11.94
N CYS A 125 -16.03 15.51 -12.08
CA CYS A 125 -15.44 14.65 -11.08
C CYS A 125 -13.94 14.93 -11.01
N THR A 126 -13.44 15.50 -9.91
CA THR A 126 -12.02 15.90 -9.80
C THR A 126 -11.05 14.71 -9.77
N VAL A 127 -11.54 13.47 -9.71
CA VAL A 127 -10.71 12.26 -9.70
C VAL A 127 -10.41 11.77 -11.12
N CYS A 128 -11.42 11.74 -12.01
CA CYS A 128 -11.26 11.29 -13.39
C CYS A 128 -11.29 12.41 -14.43
N ILE A 129 -11.62 13.65 -14.01
CA ILE A 129 -11.71 14.85 -14.85
C ILE A 129 -12.76 14.65 -15.96
N ASP A 130 -13.89 14.05 -15.60
CA ASP A 130 -15.02 13.76 -16.48
C ASP A 130 -16.32 14.24 -15.83
N GLU A 131 -17.32 14.54 -16.64
CA GLU A 131 -18.56 15.19 -16.21
C GLU A 131 -19.34 14.35 -15.17
N LEU A 132 -19.83 15.00 -14.12
CA LEU A 132 -20.74 14.39 -13.13
C LEU A 132 -22.17 14.21 -13.68
N SER A 133 -22.51 14.88 -14.79
CA SER A 133 -23.82 14.78 -15.45
C SER A 133 -24.07 13.46 -16.16
N ASN A 134 -23.05 12.59 -16.30
CA ASN A 134 -23.20 11.32 -17.01
C ASN A 134 -24.23 10.39 -16.30
N PRO A 135 -25.38 10.10 -16.92
CA PRO A 135 -26.46 9.32 -16.29
C PRO A 135 -26.11 7.84 -16.08
N GLU A 136 -25.07 7.32 -16.72
CA GLU A 136 -24.60 5.94 -16.55
C GLU A 136 -23.74 5.75 -15.29
N LYS A 137 -23.31 6.84 -14.64
CA LYS A 137 -22.43 6.81 -13.47
C LYS A 137 -23.17 7.28 -12.22
N SER A 138 -23.14 6.46 -11.17
CA SER A 138 -23.65 6.85 -9.85
C SER A 138 -22.74 7.90 -9.20
N LEU A 139 -23.32 8.82 -8.42
CA LEU A 139 -22.58 9.86 -7.72
C LEU A 139 -22.68 9.67 -6.21
N ILE A 140 -21.55 9.89 -5.55
CA ILE A 140 -21.45 9.96 -4.10
C ILE A 140 -21.17 11.39 -3.70
N GLN A 141 -21.98 11.91 -2.78
CA GLN A 141 -21.70 13.13 -2.05
C GLN A 141 -21.00 12.77 -0.73
N LEU A 142 -19.80 13.30 -0.49
CA LEU A 142 -19.13 13.13 0.80
C LEU A 142 -19.72 14.07 1.87
N PRO A 143 -19.79 13.64 3.15
CA PRO A 143 -20.43 14.42 4.22
C PRO A 143 -19.64 15.68 4.62
N CYS A 144 -18.39 15.82 4.17
CA CYS A 144 -17.54 16.97 4.52
C CYS A 144 -17.99 18.28 3.85
N HIS A 145 -18.64 18.23 2.68
CA HIS A 145 -19.24 19.41 2.05
C HIS A 145 -20.29 19.00 0.99
N PRO A 146 -21.43 19.72 0.86
CA PRO A 146 -22.47 19.39 -0.12
C PRO A 146 -22.02 19.39 -1.59
N SER A 147 -20.98 20.16 -1.93
CA SER A 147 -20.43 20.21 -3.30
C SER A 147 -19.35 19.16 -3.58
N HIS A 148 -18.97 18.33 -2.60
CA HIS A 148 -17.95 17.29 -2.81
C HIS A 148 -18.60 16.03 -3.36
N LEU A 149 -18.84 16.07 -4.67
CA LEU A 149 -19.47 15.03 -5.47
C LEU A 149 -18.44 14.34 -6.37
N PHE A 150 -18.53 13.02 -6.48
CA PHE A 150 -17.64 12.20 -7.28
C PHE A 150 -18.41 11.03 -7.87
N HIS A 151 -17.96 10.45 -8.99
CA HIS A 151 -18.47 9.13 -9.40
C HIS A 151 -18.15 8.10 -8.32
N ARG A 152 -19.10 7.20 -8.00
CA ARG A 152 -18.94 6.17 -6.96
C ARG A 152 -17.66 5.37 -7.11
N ASP A 153 -17.42 4.83 -8.31
CA ASP A 153 -16.21 4.05 -8.61
C ASP A 153 -14.92 4.86 -8.42
N CYS A 154 -14.96 6.16 -8.72
CA CYS A 154 -13.81 7.05 -8.60
C CYS A 154 -13.48 7.29 -7.13
N ILE A 155 -14.47 7.65 -6.31
CA ILE A 155 -14.22 7.90 -4.89
C ILE A 155 -13.94 6.61 -4.12
N GLN A 156 -14.53 5.47 -4.51
CA GLN A 156 -14.20 4.17 -3.95
C GLN A 156 -12.73 3.83 -4.12
N LYS A 157 -12.23 3.86 -5.37
CA LYS A 157 -10.81 3.59 -5.68
C LYS A 157 -9.89 4.56 -4.95
N TRP A 158 -10.29 5.83 -4.85
CA TRP A 158 -9.55 6.82 -4.08
C TRP A 158 -9.46 6.44 -2.60
N LEU A 159 -10.60 6.12 -1.97
CA LEU A 159 -10.70 5.82 -0.53
C LEU A 159 -10.03 4.50 -0.13
N GLU A 160 -9.90 3.53 -1.04
CA GLU A 160 -9.06 2.35 -0.82
C GLU A 160 -7.58 2.71 -0.62
N GLY A 161 -7.12 3.77 -1.29
CA GLY A 161 -5.79 4.32 -1.15
C GLY A 161 -5.70 5.32 0.00
N HIS A 162 -6.58 6.31 0.06
CA HIS A 162 -6.45 7.49 0.90
C HIS A 162 -7.76 7.77 1.65
N LEU A 163 -7.75 7.92 2.98
CA LEU A 163 -9.00 8.20 3.71
C LEU A 163 -9.47 9.67 3.62
N GLY A 164 -8.71 10.56 2.99
CA GLY A 164 -9.09 11.98 2.87
C GLY A 164 -9.94 12.28 1.63
N CYS A 165 -10.89 13.20 1.75
CA CYS A 165 -11.58 13.79 0.60
C CYS A 165 -10.58 14.36 -0.43
N PRO A 166 -10.74 14.07 -1.75
CA PRO A 166 -9.86 14.61 -2.80
C PRO A 166 -9.75 16.15 -2.84
N ILE A 167 -10.80 16.85 -2.35
CA ILE A 167 -10.90 18.31 -2.42
C ILE A 167 -10.37 18.97 -1.13
N CYS A 168 -10.95 18.65 0.03
CA CYS A 168 -10.63 19.33 1.29
C CYS A 168 -9.74 18.52 2.25
N ARG A 169 -9.40 17.28 1.91
CA ARG A 169 -8.59 16.35 2.72
C ARG A 169 -9.17 15.99 4.09
N VAL A 170 -10.38 16.43 4.42
CA VAL A 170 -11.11 15.95 5.60
C VAL A 170 -11.25 14.43 5.49
N GLU A 171 -10.90 13.74 6.57
CA GLU A 171 -10.92 12.29 6.62
C GLU A 171 -12.35 11.75 6.58
N VAL A 172 -12.56 10.70 5.80
CA VAL A 172 -13.81 9.97 5.69
C VAL A 172 -13.77 8.85 6.71
N GLU A 173 -14.59 8.99 7.74
CA GLU A 173 -14.74 7.97 8.77
C GLU A 173 -15.32 6.69 8.17
N LEU A 174 -14.61 5.59 8.38
CA LEU A 174 -15.05 4.23 8.00
C LEU A 174 -15.74 3.55 9.19
N PRO A 175 -16.68 2.62 8.95
CA PRO A 175 -17.25 1.81 10.01
C PRO A 175 -16.18 1.02 10.77
N PRO A 176 -16.43 0.65 12.04
CA PRO A 176 -15.53 -0.23 12.76
C PRO A 176 -15.47 -1.59 12.08
N TRP A 177 -14.30 -2.22 12.11
CA TRP A 177 -14.17 -3.58 11.60
C TRP A 177 -14.79 -4.58 12.55
N GLU A 178 -15.91 -5.14 12.12
CA GLU A 178 -16.49 -6.33 12.72
C GLU A 178 -15.88 -7.55 12.01
N TYR A 179 -15.32 -8.49 12.78
CA TYR A 179 -14.85 -9.75 12.20
C TYR A 179 -16.07 -10.47 11.61
N PRO A 180 -16.12 -10.75 10.29
CA PRO A 180 -17.16 -11.60 9.74
C PRO A 180 -17.00 -12.98 10.35
N CYS A 181 -18.09 -13.49 10.92
CA CYS A 181 -18.17 -14.82 11.53
C CYS A 181 -17.98 -15.94 10.50
#